data_AF-A0A850MWR5-F1
#
_entry.id   AF-A0A850MWR5-F1
#
_cell.length_a   1.000
_cell.length_b   1.000
_cell.length_c   1.000
_cell.angle_alpha   90.00
_cell.angle_beta   90.00
_cell.angle_gamma   90.00
#
_symmetry.space_group_name_H-M   'P 1'
#
loop_
_entity.id
_entity.type
_entity.pdbx_description
1 polymer ?
#
loop_
_entity_poly.entity_id
_entity_poly.type
_entity_poly.pdbx_seq_one_letter_code
_entity_poly.pdbx_strand_id
1 'polypeptide(L)'
;MLTTKRRFLILFLVIAGGAIAFSTVILARVLNLGTNLQDPLYFDSATHSRFSYDNGTHVANLDCDSIPINSTRAFCRITFDGQLLGQFNVTDTGFYIDNVTGAITQNYTIFWIHIVTGGASEFKEHVGDNYSVIDPVGILGTPDTEYILTITEQHVYWAEEPPLHGAQFSLKFEVRDLTNTKVAEGEMDYTCGMLFTLYIGAGELRTLELIDTNYDISRNRLTGVWVSIIAAIVTPAVVFCYLHFRKKEPLEKTIETTFLVASGGAVLLIDIMNDVWFYATIPLGYRGNLFLHLLMVGIFAVYTLWRKVGLKWVIPAFLEVAFLFAMVSITDDAYVPHLTAFMGLTITWLCLLWAAGYERIPAKSKLGKLFSEFI
;
A
#
# COMPACT_ATOMS: atom_id res chain seq x y z
N MET A 1 34.04 -8.55 16.67
CA MET A 1 32.84 -9.37 16.90
C MET A 1 31.82 -8.57 17.69
N LEU A 2 30.55 -8.76 17.37
CA LEU A 2 29.45 -8.14 18.09
C LEU A 2 28.98 -9.03 19.23
N THR A 3 28.76 -8.44 20.40
CA THR A 3 28.17 -9.16 21.54
C THR A 3 26.69 -9.42 21.31
N THR A 4 26.13 -10.43 21.98
CA THR A 4 24.68 -10.71 21.95
C THR A 4 23.84 -9.49 22.31
N LYS A 5 24.21 -8.75 23.37
CA LYS A 5 23.53 -7.51 23.75
C LYS A 5 23.49 -6.48 22.61
N ARG A 6 24.58 -6.36 21.85
CA ARG A 6 24.66 -5.42 20.73
C ARG A 6 23.83 -5.86 19.53
N ARG A 7 23.76 -7.16 19.25
CA ARG A 7 22.90 -7.71 18.20
C ARG A 7 21.42 -7.43 18.49
N PHE A 8 20.97 -7.65 19.73
CA PHE A 8 19.62 -7.29 20.16
C PHE A 8 19.35 -5.79 20.09
N LEU A 9 20.33 -4.96 20.42
CA LEU A 9 20.19 -3.50 20.29
C LEU A 9 20.02 -3.09 18.82
N ILE A 10 20.79 -3.67 17.89
CA ILE A 10 20.64 -3.43 16.45
C ILE A 10 19.24 -3.84 15.99
N LEU A 11 18.80 -5.04 16.36
CA LEU A 11 17.46 -5.54 16.04
C LEU A 11 16.38 -4.59 16.55
N PHE A 12 16.47 -4.17 17.81
CA PHE A 12 15.54 -3.23 18.41
C PHE A 12 15.54 -1.89 17.69
N LEU A 13 16.71 -1.32 17.34
CA LEU A 13 16.80 -0.05 16.63
C LEU A 13 16.17 -0.13 15.23
N VAL A 14 16.35 -1.23 14.52
CA VAL A 14 15.77 -1.45 13.20
C VAL A 14 14.24 -1.59 13.29
N ILE A 15 13.73 -2.40 14.21
CA ILE A 15 12.29 -2.58 14.44
C ILE A 15 11.64 -1.26 14.91
N ALA A 16 12.25 -0.57 15.87
CA ALA A 16 11.76 0.70 16.38
C ALA A 16 11.78 1.79 15.31
N GLY A 17 12.83 1.83 14.47
CA GLY A 17 12.91 2.74 13.33
C GLY A 17 11.77 2.52 12.32
N GLY A 18 11.51 1.25 11.97
CA GLY A 18 10.36 0.88 11.15
C GLY A 18 9.02 1.28 11.79
N ALA A 19 8.83 0.94 13.07
CA ALA A 19 7.62 1.26 13.81
C ALA A 19 7.35 2.77 13.91
N ILE A 20 8.38 3.61 14.07
CA ILE A 20 8.25 5.07 14.05
C ILE A 20 7.71 5.53 12.70
N ALA A 21 8.23 5.00 11.60
CA ALA A 21 7.78 5.41 10.28
C ALA A 21 6.30 5.04 10.03
N PHE A 22 5.86 3.84 10.42
CA PHE A 22 4.43 3.49 10.41
C PHE A 22 3.60 4.39 11.34
N SER A 23 4.14 4.70 12.52
CA SER A 23 3.47 5.53 13.52
C SER A 23 3.37 7.00 13.09
N THR A 24 4.23 7.48 12.18
CA THR A 24 4.12 8.86 11.68
C THR A 24 2.90 9.09 10.81
N VAL A 25 2.38 8.06 10.13
CA VAL A 25 1.10 8.14 9.41
C VAL A 25 -0.04 8.36 10.41
N ILE A 26 -0.01 7.62 11.52
CA ILE A 26 -0.98 7.74 12.63
C ILE A 26 -0.83 9.10 13.31
N LEU A 27 0.40 9.53 13.60
CA LEU A 27 0.67 10.81 14.27
C LEU A 27 0.27 11.99 13.40
N ALA A 28 0.56 11.97 12.10
CA ALA A 28 0.17 13.03 11.17
C ALA A 28 -1.36 13.13 11.06
N ARG A 29 -2.08 12.00 11.20
CA ARG A 29 -3.54 11.96 11.32
C ARG A 29 -4.05 12.55 12.63
N VAL A 30 -3.50 12.11 13.77
CA VAL A 30 -3.87 12.62 15.10
C VAL A 30 -3.63 14.12 15.22
N LEU A 31 -2.57 14.63 14.59
CA LEU A 31 -2.22 16.04 14.57
C LEU A 31 -2.97 16.83 13.48
N ASN A 32 -3.86 16.19 12.74
CA ASN A 32 -4.63 16.79 11.64
C ASN A 32 -3.76 17.60 10.66
N LEU A 33 -2.55 17.10 10.35
CA LEU A 33 -1.54 17.84 9.57
C LEU A 33 -1.84 17.90 8.06
N GLY A 34 -3.10 17.77 7.64
CA GLY A 34 -3.50 17.83 6.22
C GLY A 34 -2.89 16.71 5.35
N THR A 35 -2.18 15.75 5.93
CA THR A 35 -1.67 14.57 5.20
C THR A 35 -2.65 13.41 5.22
N ASN A 36 -3.80 13.58 5.88
CA ASN A 36 -4.66 12.50 6.34
C ASN A 36 -6.07 12.95 6.75
N LEU A 37 -6.57 14.06 6.19
CA LEU A 37 -8.02 14.07 6.00
C LEU A 37 -8.25 12.97 4.98
N GLN A 38 -9.23 12.10 5.21
CA GLN A 38 -9.82 11.34 4.10
C GLN A 38 -10.43 12.40 3.20
N ASP A 39 -9.58 13.07 2.42
CA ASP A 39 -9.90 14.31 1.73
C ASP A 39 -10.84 13.88 0.64
N PRO A 40 -12.08 14.34 0.67
CA PRO A 40 -12.69 14.59 -0.59
C PRO A 40 -11.96 15.79 -1.18
N LEU A 41 -10.91 15.51 -1.96
CA LEU A 41 -10.25 16.51 -2.80
C LEU A 41 -11.27 17.20 -3.74
N TYR A 42 -12.49 16.65 -3.84
CA TYR A 42 -13.71 17.27 -4.35
C TYR A 42 -13.94 18.72 -3.90
N PHE A 43 -13.45 19.14 -2.74
CA PHE A 43 -13.72 20.48 -2.19
C PHE A 43 -12.55 21.46 -2.35
N ASP A 44 -11.37 20.96 -2.73
CA ASP A 44 -10.16 21.78 -2.94
C ASP A 44 -9.82 21.97 -4.43
N SER A 45 -10.17 21.01 -5.28
CA SER A 45 -9.91 21.05 -6.71
C SER A 45 -10.93 20.24 -7.52
N ALA A 46 -11.04 20.51 -8.81
CA ALA A 46 -11.92 19.73 -9.68
C ALA A 46 -11.36 18.30 -9.88
N THR A 47 -12.23 17.31 -9.70
CA THR A 47 -11.88 15.89 -9.81
C THR A 47 -12.72 15.20 -10.88
N HIS A 48 -12.21 14.10 -11.41
CA HIS A 48 -12.92 13.24 -12.35
C HIS A 48 -12.69 11.77 -12.01
N SER A 49 -13.71 10.96 -12.29
CA SER A 49 -13.65 9.50 -12.29
C SER A 49 -14.36 9.01 -13.54
N ARG A 50 -13.64 8.32 -14.41
CA ARG A 50 -14.19 7.69 -15.62
C ARG A 50 -14.34 6.21 -15.38
N PHE A 51 -15.52 5.71 -15.73
CA PHE A 51 -15.85 4.30 -15.65
C PHE A 51 -16.15 3.74 -17.04
N SER A 52 -15.71 2.51 -17.28
CA SER A 52 -16.24 1.66 -18.34
C SER A 52 -17.54 1.05 -17.87
N TYR A 53 -18.64 1.31 -18.58
CA TYR A 53 -19.94 0.72 -18.33
C TYR A 53 -20.26 -0.29 -19.42
N ASP A 54 -20.35 -1.57 -19.05
CA ASP A 54 -20.84 -2.63 -19.94
C ASP A 54 -22.25 -3.03 -19.51
N ASN A 55 -23.20 -3.05 -20.45
CA ASN A 55 -24.56 -3.52 -20.20
C ASN A 55 -24.85 -4.92 -20.76
N GLY A 56 -23.81 -5.66 -21.15
CA GLY A 56 -23.85 -6.96 -21.80
C GLY A 56 -24.00 -6.90 -23.33
N THR A 57 -24.25 -5.71 -23.90
CA THR A 57 -24.41 -5.51 -25.35
C THR A 57 -23.58 -4.37 -25.91
N HIS A 58 -23.22 -3.41 -25.08
CA HIS A 58 -22.48 -2.22 -25.44
C HIS A 58 -21.62 -1.76 -24.27
N VAL A 59 -20.38 -1.36 -24.59
CA VAL A 59 -19.45 -0.75 -23.65
C VAL A 59 -19.40 0.75 -23.95
N ALA A 60 -19.69 1.56 -22.93
CA ALA A 60 -19.76 3.01 -22.99
C ALA A 60 -18.94 3.63 -21.85
N ASN A 61 -18.58 4.91 -21.98
CA ASN A 61 -17.93 5.64 -20.89
C ASN A 61 -18.97 6.35 -20.03
N LEU A 62 -18.85 6.18 -18.72
CA LEU A 62 -19.56 6.97 -17.73
C LEU A 62 -18.55 7.83 -16.98
N ASP A 63 -18.60 9.14 -17.18
CA ASP A 63 -17.74 10.10 -16.49
C ASP A 63 -18.48 10.74 -15.32
N CYS A 64 -17.85 10.76 -14.15
CA CYS A 64 -18.27 11.47 -12.96
C CYS A 64 -17.28 12.60 -12.67
N ASP A 65 -17.64 13.82 -13.06
CA ASP A 65 -16.88 15.02 -12.75
C ASP A 65 -17.40 15.67 -11.48
N SER A 66 -16.52 16.31 -10.73
CA SER A 66 -16.93 17.15 -9.62
C SER A 66 -16.12 18.43 -9.50
N ILE A 67 -16.83 19.49 -9.16
CA ILE A 67 -16.34 20.85 -9.15
C ILE A 67 -16.65 21.45 -7.77
N PRO A 68 -15.62 21.85 -7.00
CA PRO A 68 -15.83 22.56 -5.75
C PRO A 68 -16.66 23.83 -5.97
N ILE A 69 -17.74 23.97 -5.21
CA ILE A 69 -18.49 25.22 -5.12
C ILE A 69 -17.86 26.10 -4.03
N ASN A 70 -17.49 25.47 -2.91
CA ASN A 70 -16.79 26.06 -1.78
C ASN A 70 -16.18 24.94 -0.91
N SER A 71 -15.61 25.30 0.24
CA SER A 71 -14.93 24.37 1.15
C SER A 71 -15.82 23.28 1.77
N THR A 72 -17.15 23.33 1.60
CA THR A 72 -18.09 22.35 2.17
C THR A 72 -19.05 21.74 1.15
N ARG A 73 -18.99 22.15 -0.12
CA ARG A 73 -19.93 21.74 -1.17
C ARG A 73 -19.25 21.58 -2.52
N ALA A 74 -19.64 20.53 -3.23
CA ALA A 74 -19.17 20.21 -4.56
C ALA A 74 -20.36 19.85 -5.44
N PHE A 75 -20.28 20.30 -6.69
CA PHE A 75 -21.24 19.99 -7.74
C PHE A 75 -20.70 18.83 -8.55
N CYS A 76 -21.47 17.76 -8.64
CA CYS A 76 -21.14 16.56 -9.41
C CYS A 76 -21.97 16.48 -10.68
N ARG A 77 -21.35 16.00 -11.75
CA ARG A 77 -21.95 15.84 -13.07
C ARG A 77 -21.64 14.45 -13.60
N ILE A 78 -22.67 13.74 -14.03
CA ILE A 78 -22.55 12.43 -14.65
C ILE A 78 -22.84 12.56 -16.14
N THR A 79 -21.91 12.11 -16.98
CA THR A 79 -22.12 12.00 -18.42
C THR A 79 -21.98 10.57 -18.88
N PHE A 80 -22.82 10.17 -19.82
CA PHE A 80 -22.79 8.87 -20.50
C PHE A 80 -22.45 9.11 -21.97
N ASP A 81 -21.29 8.65 -22.42
CA ASP A 81 -20.71 8.95 -23.74
C ASP A 81 -20.77 10.45 -24.10
N GLY A 82 -20.42 11.30 -23.12
CA GLY A 82 -20.42 12.76 -23.25
C GLY A 82 -21.81 13.42 -23.24
N GLN A 83 -22.90 12.66 -23.13
CA GLN A 83 -24.24 13.21 -22.91
C GLN A 83 -24.53 13.33 -21.41
N LEU A 84 -25.09 14.46 -20.99
CA LEU A 84 -25.47 14.66 -19.59
C LEU A 84 -26.55 13.65 -19.19
N LEU A 85 -26.21 12.79 -18.24
CA LEU A 85 -27.14 11.82 -17.65
C LEU A 85 -27.79 12.39 -16.38
N GLY A 86 -27.02 13.12 -15.56
CA GLY A 86 -27.54 13.77 -14.38
C GLY A 86 -26.52 14.66 -13.66
N GLN A 87 -27.01 15.33 -12.62
CA GLN A 87 -26.23 16.24 -11.80
C GLN A 87 -26.73 16.22 -10.37
N PHE A 88 -25.83 16.38 -9.40
CA PHE A 88 -26.18 16.39 -7.98
C PHE A 88 -25.14 17.18 -7.18
N ASN A 89 -25.43 17.45 -5.91
CA ASN A 89 -24.49 18.11 -5.01
C ASN A 89 -24.19 17.21 -3.82
N VAL A 90 -22.97 17.34 -3.28
CA VAL A 90 -22.52 16.61 -2.09
C VAL A 90 -21.86 17.55 -1.08
N THR A 91 -21.90 17.15 0.20
CA THR A 91 -21.19 17.82 1.30
C THR A 91 -19.75 17.34 1.45
N ASP A 92 -18.93 18.08 2.19
CA ASP A 92 -17.57 17.70 2.63
C ASP A 92 -17.45 16.35 3.32
N THR A 93 -18.56 15.83 3.85
CA THR A 93 -18.65 14.49 4.45
C THR A 93 -19.21 13.43 3.51
N GLY A 94 -19.39 13.74 2.23
CA GLY A 94 -19.90 12.82 1.21
C GLY A 94 -21.43 12.63 1.16
N PHE A 95 -22.20 13.40 1.95
CA PHE A 95 -23.66 13.27 1.93
C PHE A 95 -24.27 13.96 0.72
N TYR A 96 -25.24 13.28 0.09
CA TYR A 96 -26.05 13.81 -0.99
C TYR A 96 -26.92 14.99 -0.49
N ILE A 97 -26.96 16.05 -1.30
CA ILE A 97 -27.85 17.19 -1.11
C ILE A 97 -29.00 17.03 -2.11
N ASP A 98 -30.21 16.93 -1.58
CA ASP A 98 -31.42 16.77 -2.37
C ASP A 98 -31.60 17.96 -3.34
N ASN A 99 -31.67 17.65 -4.63
CA ASN A 99 -31.70 18.65 -5.69
C ASN A 99 -32.99 19.50 -5.70
N VAL A 100 -34.08 19.01 -5.09
CA VAL A 100 -35.40 19.68 -5.07
C VAL A 100 -35.53 20.60 -3.88
N THR A 101 -35.17 20.12 -2.70
CA THR A 101 -35.35 20.78 -1.41
C THR A 101 -34.10 21.53 -0.96
N GLY A 102 -32.93 21.18 -1.49
CA GLY A 102 -31.63 21.70 -1.05
C GLY A 102 -31.21 21.21 0.34
N ALA A 103 -31.91 20.23 0.90
CA ALA A 103 -31.61 19.66 2.22
C ALA A 103 -30.46 18.66 2.12
N ILE A 104 -29.57 18.68 3.13
CA ILE A 104 -28.55 17.64 3.29
C ILE A 104 -29.25 16.36 3.76
N THR A 105 -29.10 15.28 2.99
CA THR A 105 -29.63 13.96 3.35
C THR A 105 -28.61 13.19 4.22
N GLN A 106 -28.98 11.99 4.68
CA GLN A 106 -28.04 11.05 5.30
C GLN A 106 -27.62 9.93 4.31
N ASN A 107 -27.83 10.16 3.01
CA ASN A 107 -27.52 9.21 1.96
C ASN A 107 -26.16 9.55 1.34
N TYR A 108 -25.32 8.54 1.13
CA TYR A 108 -24.16 8.65 0.23
C TYR A 108 -24.58 8.39 -1.21
N THR A 109 -23.69 8.61 -2.17
CA THR A 109 -23.95 8.22 -3.56
C THR A 109 -23.37 6.84 -3.86
N ILE A 110 -23.91 6.11 -4.83
CA ILE A 110 -23.37 4.80 -5.23
C ILE A 110 -21.94 4.87 -5.82
N PHE A 111 -21.53 6.04 -6.31
CA PHE A 111 -20.18 6.24 -6.87
C PHE A 111 -19.13 6.49 -5.79
N TRP A 112 -19.57 6.96 -4.62
CA TRP A 112 -18.67 7.44 -3.59
C TRP A 112 -19.32 7.40 -2.21
N ILE A 113 -18.69 6.62 -1.31
CA ILE A 113 -19.17 6.41 0.06
C ILE A 113 -18.05 6.78 1.01
N HIS A 114 -18.16 7.96 1.62
CA HIS A 114 -17.17 8.40 2.58
C HIS A 114 -17.40 7.70 3.93
N ILE A 115 -16.65 6.62 4.17
CA ILE A 115 -16.61 5.98 5.49
C ILE A 115 -15.68 6.77 6.40
N VAL A 116 -16.24 7.69 7.19
CA VAL A 116 -15.48 8.47 8.19
C VAL A 116 -15.03 7.56 9.33
N THR A 117 -13.76 7.18 9.34
CA THR A 117 -13.17 6.34 10.39
C THR A 117 -12.62 7.15 11.55
N GLY A 118 -13.03 6.79 12.77
CA GLY A 118 -12.40 7.24 14.00
C GLY A 118 -11.00 6.64 14.14
N GLY A 119 -10.01 7.45 14.50
CA GLY A 119 -8.58 7.16 14.30
C GLY A 119 -7.91 6.09 15.17
N ALA A 120 -8.44 4.88 15.30
CA ALA A 120 -7.74 3.84 16.06
C ALA A 120 -7.98 2.35 15.68
N SER A 121 -8.80 2.00 14.69
CA SER A 121 -9.16 0.59 14.50
C SER A 121 -9.66 0.27 13.08
N GLU A 122 -8.77 -0.15 12.17
CA GLU A 122 -9.05 -0.08 10.72
C GLU A 122 -8.83 -1.37 9.92
N PHE A 123 -8.96 -2.55 10.54
CA PHE A 123 -8.85 -3.82 9.80
C PHE A 123 -10.05 -4.76 9.87
N LYS A 124 -11.09 -4.45 10.67
CA LYS A 124 -12.30 -5.29 10.81
C LYS A 124 -13.60 -4.55 11.14
N GLU A 125 -13.55 -3.28 11.53
CA GLU A 125 -14.71 -2.64 12.17
C GLU A 125 -15.90 -2.42 11.25
N HIS A 126 -15.68 -2.36 9.93
CA HIS A 126 -16.75 -2.06 8.99
C HIS A 126 -17.47 -3.27 8.42
N VAL A 127 -16.95 -4.49 8.58
CA VAL A 127 -17.62 -5.68 8.01
C VAL A 127 -18.95 -5.89 8.74
N GLY A 128 -20.05 -5.79 7.99
CA GLY A 128 -21.42 -5.85 8.47
C GLY A 128 -22.09 -4.48 8.67
N ASP A 129 -21.36 -3.38 8.52
CA ASP A 129 -21.94 -2.03 8.59
C ASP A 129 -22.84 -1.76 7.39
N ASN A 130 -23.92 -1.03 7.66
CA ASN A 130 -24.90 -0.62 6.67
C ASN A 130 -24.89 0.89 6.47
N TYR A 131 -24.89 1.32 5.22
CA TYR A 131 -24.95 2.71 4.81
C TYR A 131 -26.15 2.92 3.89
N SER A 132 -26.84 4.05 4.06
CA SER A 132 -27.88 4.47 3.12
C SER A 132 -27.22 5.10 1.91
N VAL A 133 -27.58 4.66 0.71
CA VAL A 133 -27.04 5.18 -0.55
C VAL A 133 -28.16 5.54 -1.51
N ILE A 134 -27.93 6.54 -2.36
CA ILE A 134 -28.83 6.96 -3.43
C ILE A 134 -28.16 6.77 -4.79
N ASP A 135 -28.93 6.31 -5.76
CA ASP A 135 -28.54 6.27 -7.17
C ASP A 135 -29.11 7.50 -7.90
N PRO A 136 -28.33 8.59 -8.03
CA PRO A 136 -28.86 9.85 -8.56
C PRO A 136 -29.15 9.82 -10.06
N VAL A 137 -28.75 8.76 -10.77
CA VAL A 137 -28.81 8.69 -12.24
C VAL A 137 -29.48 7.43 -12.78
N GLY A 138 -29.81 6.47 -11.92
CA GLY A 138 -30.54 5.25 -12.31
C GLY A 138 -29.63 4.19 -12.95
N ILE A 139 -28.39 4.07 -12.52
CA ILE A 139 -27.49 2.99 -12.98
C ILE A 139 -27.93 1.63 -12.45
N LEU A 140 -28.36 1.56 -11.18
CA LEU A 140 -28.93 0.37 -10.56
C LEU A 140 -30.37 0.15 -11.00
N GLY A 141 -31.16 1.23 -11.13
CA GLY A 141 -32.58 1.17 -11.46
C GLY A 141 -33.18 2.53 -11.82
N THR A 142 -34.21 2.97 -11.10
CA THR A 142 -34.82 4.28 -11.33
C THR A 142 -33.95 5.38 -10.70
N PRO A 143 -33.77 6.55 -11.35
CA PRO A 143 -33.06 7.67 -10.74
C PRO A 143 -33.64 8.09 -9.38
N ASP A 144 -32.76 8.58 -8.51
CA ASP A 144 -33.03 9.01 -7.13
C ASP A 144 -33.66 7.90 -6.25
N THR A 145 -33.37 6.63 -6.55
CA THR A 145 -33.79 5.50 -5.70
C THR A 145 -32.80 5.29 -4.55
N GLU A 146 -33.32 5.07 -3.34
CA GLU A 146 -32.55 4.73 -2.16
C GLU A 146 -32.31 3.22 -2.04
N TYR A 147 -31.11 2.86 -1.57
CA TYR A 147 -30.65 1.49 -1.34
C TYR A 147 -29.88 1.40 -0.04
N ILE A 148 -29.68 0.17 0.42
CA ILE A 148 -28.83 -0.14 1.56
C ILE A 148 -27.55 -0.79 1.04
N LEU A 149 -26.42 -0.22 1.37
CA LEU A 149 -25.11 -0.81 1.12
C LEU A 149 -24.57 -1.47 2.38
N THR A 150 -24.18 -2.73 2.29
CA THR A 150 -23.59 -3.50 3.37
C THR A 150 -22.15 -3.87 3.02
N ILE A 151 -21.20 -3.55 3.90
CA ILE A 151 -19.81 -3.98 3.73
C ILE A 151 -19.71 -5.46 4.10
N THR A 152 -19.16 -6.28 3.20
CA THR A 152 -19.11 -7.74 3.37
C THR A 152 -17.71 -8.28 3.63
N GLU A 153 -16.68 -7.64 3.07
CA GLU A 153 -15.30 -8.11 3.18
C GLU A 153 -14.32 -6.94 3.14
N GLN A 154 -13.18 -7.09 3.83
CA GLN A 154 -12.01 -6.25 3.64
C GLN A 154 -10.90 -7.09 3.00
N HIS A 155 -10.31 -6.57 1.92
CA HIS A 155 -9.24 -7.24 1.20
C HIS A 155 -8.16 -6.24 0.75
N VAL A 156 -7.07 -6.76 0.19
CA VAL A 156 -6.04 -5.95 -0.47
C VAL A 156 -6.22 -6.10 -1.98
N TYR A 157 -6.47 -4.99 -2.66
CA TYR A 157 -6.59 -4.95 -4.11
C TYR A 157 -5.19 -4.73 -4.70
N TRP A 158 -4.77 -5.69 -5.54
CA TRP A 158 -3.45 -5.75 -6.16
C TRP A 158 -3.60 -5.50 -7.66
N ALA A 159 -4.06 -4.32 -8.08
CA ALA A 159 -4.16 -4.07 -9.52
C ALA A 159 -2.77 -3.99 -10.15
N GLU A 160 -2.62 -4.69 -11.27
CA GLU A 160 -1.42 -4.70 -12.11
C GLU A 160 -1.40 -3.51 -13.09
N GLU A 161 -2.54 -2.81 -13.25
CA GLU A 161 -2.73 -1.75 -14.23
C GLU A 161 -2.70 -0.32 -13.61
N PRO A 162 -2.20 0.69 -14.36
CA PRO A 162 -2.11 2.08 -13.89
C PRO A 162 -3.51 2.71 -13.86
N PRO A 163 -4.04 3.04 -12.68
CA PRO A 163 -3.72 4.31 -12.01
C PRO A 163 -3.32 4.17 -10.53
N LEU A 164 -3.20 2.94 -10.02
CA LEU A 164 -2.92 2.71 -8.61
C LEU A 164 -1.43 2.77 -8.29
N HIS A 165 -1.10 3.53 -7.24
CA HIS A 165 0.26 3.61 -6.70
C HIS A 165 0.63 2.38 -5.84
N GLY A 166 0.44 1.15 -6.36
CA GLY A 166 0.67 -0.12 -5.68
C GLY A 166 -0.55 -0.69 -4.95
N ALA A 167 -0.34 -1.67 -4.07
CA ALA A 167 -1.44 -2.36 -3.38
C ALA A 167 -2.20 -1.43 -2.44
N GLN A 168 -3.49 -1.68 -2.31
CA GLN A 168 -4.39 -0.85 -1.51
C GLN A 168 -5.38 -1.67 -0.73
N PHE A 169 -5.84 -1.12 0.40
CA PHE A 169 -6.97 -1.71 1.10
C PHE A 169 -8.27 -1.34 0.39
N SER A 170 -9.11 -2.34 0.21
CA SER A 170 -10.40 -2.20 -0.45
C SER A 170 -11.48 -2.92 0.34
N LEU A 171 -12.70 -2.43 0.22
CA LEU A 171 -13.89 -3.00 0.82
C LEU A 171 -14.76 -3.60 -0.27
N LYS A 172 -15.19 -4.84 -0.07
CA LYS A 172 -16.30 -5.40 -0.85
C LYS A 172 -17.60 -5.05 -0.17
N PHE A 173 -18.61 -4.82 -0.99
CA PHE A 173 -19.93 -4.49 -0.49
C PHE A 173 -21.03 -5.11 -1.34
N GLU A 174 -22.21 -5.22 -0.76
CA GLU A 174 -23.45 -5.56 -1.45
C GLU A 174 -24.41 -4.38 -1.37
N VAL A 175 -25.16 -4.15 -2.45
CA VAL A 175 -26.25 -3.18 -2.48
C VAL A 175 -27.57 -3.94 -2.53
N ARG A 176 -28.48 -3.57 -1.64
CA ARG A 176 -29.82 -4.15 -1.52
C ARG A 176 -30.88 -3.07 -1.64
N ASP A 177 -32.00 -3.41 -2.26
CA ASP A 177 -33.17 -2.54 -2.24
C ASP A 177 -33.83 -2.52 -0.85
N LEU A 178 -34.81 -1.65 -0.67
CA LEU A 178 -35.57 -1.53 0.58
C LEU A 178 -36.41 -2.78 0.91
N THR A 179 -36.55 -3.73 -0.02
CA THR A 179 -37.18 -5.04 0.20
C THR A 179 -36.17 -6.13 0.55
N ASN A 180 -34.90 -5.77 0.74
CA ASN A 180 -33.75 -6.63 1.06
C ASN A 180 -33.29 -7.54 -0.10
N THR A 181 -33.70 -7.25 -1.34
CA THR A 181 -33.23 -7.96 -2.53
C THR A 181 -31.88 -7.41 -2.95
N LYS A 182 -30.89 -8.29 -3.17
CA LYS A 182 -29.57 -7.89 -3.70
C LYS A 182 -29.72 -7.40 -5.14
N VAL A 183 -29.28 -6.17 -5.39
CA VAL A 183 -29.35 -5.52 -6.71
C VAL A 183 -27.97 -5.33 -7.34
N ALA A 184 -26.93 -5.22 -6.51
CA ALA A 184 -25.55 -5.13 -6.98
C ALA A 184 -24.56 -5.60 -5.91
N GLU A 185 -23.32 -5.81 -6.32
CA GLU A 185 -22.15 -5.93 -5.45
C GLU A 185 -20.96 -5.22 -6.09
N GLY A 186 -19.99 -4.84 -5.29
CA GLY A 186 -18.86 -4.08 -5.81
C GLY A 186 -17.71 -3.96 -4.84
N GLU A 187 -16.73 -3.18 -5.28
CA GLU A 187 -15.50 -2.92 -4.55
C GLU A 187 -15.22 -1.42 -4.52
N MET A 188 -14.78 -0.91 -3.38
CA MET A 188 -14.40 0.50 -3.22
C MET A 188 -13.08 0.64 -2.46
N ASP A 189 -12.42 1.78 -2.62
CA ASP A 189 -11.24 2.13 -1.83
C ASP A 189 -11.59 2.32 -0.36
N TYR A 190 -10.78 1.74 0.54
CA TYR A 190 -10.99 1.88 1.98
C TYR A 190 -10.74 3.31 2.48
N THR A 191 -9.77 4.01 1.90
CA THR A 191 -9.29 5.29 2.43
C THR A 191 -10.18 6.46 2.04
N CYS A 192 -10.70 6.43 0.82
CA CYS A 192 -11.41 7.54 0.21
C CYS A 192 -12.80 7.16 -0.27
N GLY A 193 -13.20 5.89 -0.26
CA GLY A 193 -14.57 5.46 -0.57
C GLY A 193 -14.94 5.46 -2.06
N MET A 194 -13.96 5.66 -2.95
CA MET A 194 -14.16 5.69 -4.40
C MET A 194 -14.54 4.30 -4.91
N LEU A 195 -15.57 4.21 -5.75
CA LEU A 195 -15.96 2.98 -6.41
C LEU A 195 -14.89 2.51 -7.41
N PHE A 196 -14.53 1.22 -7.36
CA PHE A 196 -13.69 0.57 -8.36
C PHE A 196 -14.50 -0.27 -9.32
N THR A 197 -15.31 -1.17 -8.79
CA THR A 197 -16.12 -2.08 -9.59
C THR A 197 -17.51 -2.18 -9.02
N LEU A 198 -18.50 -2.29 -9.89
CA LEU A 198 -19.89 -2.54 -9.52
C LEU A 198 -20.50 -3.51 -10.51
N TYR A 199 -20.91 -4.67 -10.01
CA TYR A 199 -21.62 -5.70 -10.75
C TYR A 199 -23.11 -5.58 -10.43
N ILE A 200 -23.93 -5.39 -11.46
CA ILE A 200 -25.33 -5.02 -11.32
C ILE A 200 -26.22 -6.13 -11.88
N GLY A 201 -27.21 -6.54 -11.09
CA GLY A 201 -28.17 -7.58 -11.45
C GLY A 201 -27.65 -8.99 -11.19
N ALA A 202 -28.57 -9.95 -11.17
CA ALA A 202 -28.23 -11.36 -10.97
C ALA A 202 -27.39 -11.88 -12.15
N GLY A 203 -26.17 -12.35 -11.88
CA GLY A 203 -25.25 -12.86 -12.88
C GLY A 203 -24.40 -11.80 -13.59
N GLU A 204 -24.16 -10.65 -12.95
CA GLU A 204 -23.21 -9.62 -13.44
C GLU A 204 -23.57 -9.07 -14.83
N LEU A 205 -24.87 -8.95 -15.12
CA LEU A 205 -25.39 -8.56 -16.44
C LEU A 205 -24.92 -7.17 -16.90
N ARG A 206 -24.58 -6.30 -15.95
CA ARG A 206 -24.03 -4.99 -16.23
C ARG A 206 -22.87 -4.74 -15.27
N THR A 207 -21.79 -4.16 -15.76
CA THR A 207 -20.60 -3.84 -14.97
C THR A 207 -20.26 -2.37 -15.11
N LEU A 208 -19.73 -1.80 -14.03
CA LEU A 208 -19.13 -0.48 -14.00
C LEU A 208 -17.73 -0.65 -13.42
N GLU A 209 -16.70 -0.27 -14.16
CA GLU A 209 -15.29 -0.43 -13.76
C GLU A 209 -14.55 0.90 -13.90
N LEU A 210 -13.86 1.34 -12.85
CA LEU A 210 -13.07 2.56 -12.86
C LEU A 210 -11.85 2.38 -13.77
N ILE A 211 -11.75 3.21 -14.81
CA ILE A 211 -10.66 3.15 -15.79
C ILE A 211 -9.72 4.36 -15.72
N ASP A 212 -10.17 5.50 -15.17
CA ASP A 212 -9.33 6.69 -15.03
C ASP A 212 -9.83 7.57 -13.89
N THR A 213 -8.90 8.20 -13.17
CA THR A 213 -9.22 9.21 -12.16
C THR A 213 -8.02 10.08 -11.84
N ASN A 214 -8.25 11.36 -11.53
CA ASN A 214 -7.27 12.23 -10.89
C ASN A 214 -7.45 12.32 -9.37
N TYR A 215 -8.27 11.44 -8.79
CA TYR A 215 -8.46 11.33 -7.37
C TYR A 215 -7.33 10.50 -6.76
N ASP A 216 -6.61 11.07 -5.80
CA ASP A 216 -5.46 10.37 -5.25
C ASP A 216 -5.89 9.33 -4.22
N ILE A 217 -5.88 8.09 -4.68
CA ILE A 217 -6.28 6.92 -3.90
C ILE A 217 -5.16 6.51 -2.92
N SER A 218 -5.53 6.26 -1.66
CA SER A 218 -4.67 5.66 -0.64
C SER A 218 -3.32 6.40 -0.39
N ARG A 219 -3.35 7.74 -0.26
CA ARG A 219 -2.14 8.58 -0.02
C ARG A 219 -1.39 8.33 1.30
N ASN A 220 -2.03 7.74 2.30
CA ASN A 220 -1.46 7.59 3.65
C ASN A 220 -0.13 6.83 3.66
N ARG A 221 0.00 5.83 2.77
CA ARG A 221 1.24 5.08 2.63
C ARG A 221 2.38 5.92 2.03
N LEU A 222 2.11 6.89 1.16
CA LEU A 222 3.13 7.71 0.48
C LEU A 222 3.92 8.57 1.48
N THR A 223 3.24 9.14 2.48
CA THR A 223 3.90 9.86 3.59
C THR A 223 4.76 8.91 4.42
N GLY A 224 4.26 7.70 4.71
CA GLY A 224 4.98 6.66 5.44
C GLY A 224 6.28 6.24 4.75
N VAL A 225 6.30 6.16 3.42
CA VAL A 225 7.52 5.83 2.64
C VAL A 225 8.61 6.86 2.82
N TRP A 226 8.29 8.14 2.65
CA TRP A 226 9.29 9.21 2.77
C TRP A 226 9.88 9.28 4.16
N VAL A 227 9.04 9.15 5.19
CA VAL A 227 9.52 9.08 6.57
C VAL A 227 10.39 7.85 6.79
N SER A 228 10.01 6.69 6.23
CA SER A 228 10.80 5.47 6.32
C SER A 228 12.18 5.62 5.66
N ILE A 229 12.26 6.25 4.48
CA ILE A 229 13.52 6.55 3.79
C ILE A 229 14.40 7.46 4.64
N ILE A 230 13.82 8.55 5.18
CA ILE A 230 14.56 9.48 6.05
C ILE A 230 15.06 8.74 7.30
N ALA A 231 14.21 7.93 7.94
CA ALA A 231 14.57 7.16 9.12
C ALA A 231 15.69 6.14 8.83
N ALA A 232 15.65 5.49 7.66
CA ALA A 232 16.67 4.54 7.21
C ALA A 232 18.03 5.19 6.92
N ILE A 233 18.07 6.50 6.64
CA ILE A 233 19.32 7.28 6.45
C ILE A 233 19.81 7.88 7.77
N VAL A 234 18.91 8.52 8.52
CA VAL A 234 19.23 9.27 9.74
C VAL A 234 19.64 8.31 10.86
N THR A 235 18.95 7.18 11.04
CA THR A 235 19.23 6.24 12.13
C THR A 235 20.67 5.68 12.06
N PRO A 236 21.16 5.16 10.92
CA PRO A 236 22.56 4.74 10.81
C PRO A 236 23.56 5.88 10.99
N ALA A 237 23.27 7.08 10.49
CA ALA A 237 24.14 8.24 10.65
C ALA A 237 24.29 8.63 12.14
N VAL A 238 23.19 8.67 12.89
CA VAL A 238 23.20 8.91 14.34
C VAL A 238 23.96 7.80 15.07
N VAL A 239 23.73 6.54 14.72
CA VAL A 239 24.45 5.39 15.30
C VAL A 239 25.96 5.50 15.04
N PHE A 240 26.36 5.83 13.81
CA PHE A 240 27.77 6.03 13.45
C PHE A 240 28.40 7.14 14.29
N CYS A 241 27.78 8.32 14.30
CA CYS A 241 28.28 9.48 15.02
C CYS A 241 28.38 9.22 16.53
N TYR A 242 27.37 8.56 17.11
CA TYR A 242 27.36 8.20 18.53
C TYR A 242 28.49 7.21 18.87
N LEU A 243 28.66 6.16 18.08
CA LEU A 243 29.69 5.15 18.34
C LEU A 243 31.11 5.67 18.09
N HIS A 244 31.32 6.40 16.99
CA HIS A 244 32.63 6.91 16.60
C HIS A 244 33.07 8.11 17.43
N PHE A 245 32.24 9.16 17.56
CA PHE A 245 32.65 10.40 18.20
C PHE A 245 32.39 10.39 19.71
N ARG A 246 31.25 9.84 20.16
CA ARG A 246 30.86 9.88 21.58
C ARG A 246 31.40 8.69 22.38
N LYS A 247 31.24 7.47 21.88
CA LYS A 247 31.75 6.25 22.53
C LYS A 247 33.19 5.92 22.17
N LYS A 248 33.76 6.57 21.15
CA LYS A 248 35.15 6.37 20.68
C LYS A 248 35.47 4.91 20.40
N GLU A 249 34.51 4.19 19.82
CA GLU A 249 34.72 2.79 19.48
C GLU A 249 35.64 2.62 18.25
N PRO A 250 36.30 1.45 18.11
CA PRO A 250 37.11 1.15 16.94
C PRO A 250 36.32 1.31 15.65
N LEU A 251 36.91 1.98 14.66
CA LEU A 251 36.25 2.33 13.40
C LEU A 251 35.62 1.11 12.71
N GLU A 252 36.33 -0.02 12.66
CA GLU A 252 35.82 -1.26 12.05
C GLU A 252 34.51 -1.74 12.71
N LYS A 253 34.46 -1.71 14.05
CA LYS A 253 33.28 -2.12 14.82
C LYS A 253 32.13 -1.14 14.65
N THR A 254 32.43 0.15 14.54
CA THR A 254 31.43 1.16 14.24
C THR A 254 30.86 0.97 12.84
N ILE A 255 31.71 0.82 11.82
CA ILE A 255 31.28 0.55 10.43
C ILE A 255 30.42 -0.71 10.36
N GLU A 256 30.83 -1.80 11.01
CA GLU A 256 30.06 -3.05 11.04
C GLU A 256 28.67 -2.85 11.67
N THR A 257 28.60 -2.12 12.79
CA THR A 257 27.32 -1.86 13.48
C THR A 257 26.42 -0.95 12.65
N THR A 258 26.97 0.13 12.11
CA THR A 258 26.23 1.08 11.27
C THR A 258 25.72 0.39 10.00
N PHE A 259 26.53 -0.45 9.36
CA PHE A 259 26.12 -1.22 8.20
C PHE A 259 24.94 -2.15 8.51
N LEU A 260 24.97 -2.87 9.63
CA LEU A 260 23.87 -3.77 10.01
C LEU A 260 22.58 -3.00 10.34
N VAL A 261 22.68 -1.80 10.91
CA VAL A 261 21.50 -0.93 11.12
C VAL A 261 20.98 -0.40 9.78
N ALA A 262 21.87 0.08 8.90
CA ALA A 262 21.50 0.62 7.59
C ALA A 262 20.84 -0.42 6.69
N SER A 263 21.49 -1.58 6.56
CA SER A 263 20.94 -2.70 5.79
C SER A 263 19.64 -3.24 6.41
N GLY A 264 19.52 -3.25 7.74
CA GLY A 264 18.27 -3.61 8.42
C GLY A 264 17.11 -2.67 8.09
N GLY A 265 17.36 -1.36 8.08
CA GLY A 265 16.36 -0.37 7.62
C GLY A 265 16.01 -0.55 6.14
N ALA A 266 17.01 -0.82 5.29
CA ALA A 266 16.81 -1.02 3.86
C ALA A 266 15.99 -2.28 3.54
N VAL A 267 16.21 -3.40 4.22
CA VAL A 267 15.41 -4.62 3.98
C VAL A 267 13.97 -4.47 4.44
N LEU A 268 13.70 -3.76 5.55
CA LEU A 268 12.32 -3.47 5.95
C LEU A 268 11.62 -2.57 4.92
N LEU A 269 12.33 -1.60 4.37
CA LEU A 269 11.82 -0.76 3.28
C LEU A 269 11.51 -1.59 2.02
N ILE A 270 12.38 -2.52 1.65
CA ILE A 270 12.17 -3.32 0.43
C ILE A 270 11.08 -4.38 0.64
N ASP A 271 11.27 -5.30 1.58
CA ASP A 271 10.38 -6.46 1.79
C ASP A 271 8.98 -6.06 2.28
N ILE A 272 8.87 -4.97 3.06
CA ILE A 272 7.59 -4.57 3.66
C ILE A 272 6.97 -3.38 2.95
N MET A 273 7.72 -2.31 2.66
CA MET A 273 7.13 -1.14 1.99
C MET A 273 7.02 -1.36 0.49
N ASN A 274 8.13 -1.66 -0.18
CA ASN A 274 8.15 -1.71 -1.63
C ASN A 274 7.37 -2.91 -2.16
N ASP A 275 7.69 -4.12 -1.69
CA ASP A 275 7.04 -5.33 -2.15
C ASP A 275 5.53 -5.23 -1.91
N VAL A 276 5.09 -5.01 -0.67
CA VAL A 276 3.65 -5.03 -0.34
C VAL A 276 2.91 -3.82 -0.92
N TRP A 277 3.45 -2.61 -0.80
CA TRP A 277 2.63 -1.40 -0.99
C TRP A 277 2.97 -0.59 -2.24
N PHE A 278 4.17 -0.72 -2.80
CA PHE A 278 4.69 0.22 -3.80
C PHE A 278 5.31 -0.43 -5.03
N TYR A 279 5.12 -1.74 -5.21
CA TYR A 279 5.79 -2.49 -6.28
C TYR A 279 5.50 -1.94 -7.69
N ALA A 280 4.30 -1.40 -7.90
CA ALA A 280 3.88 -0.78 -9.16
C ALA A 280 4.40 0.66 -9.36
N THR A 281 4.85 1.33 -8.29
CA THR A 281 5.31 2.74 -8.33
C THR A 281 6.80 2.93 -8.54
N ILE A 282 7.59 1.87 -8.34
CA ILE A 282 9.03 1.94 -8.59
C ILE A 282 9.24 2.15 -10.10
N PRO A 283 10.13 3.07 -10.53
CA PRO A 283 10.47 3.19 -11.94
C PRO A 283 10.85 1.82 -12.52
N LEU A 284 10.23 1.45 -13.65
CA LEU A 284 10.32 0.12 -14.30
C LEU A 284 9.47 -1.00 -13.65
N GLY A 285 8.59 -0.70 -12.70
CA GLY A 285 7.66 -1.63 -12.06
C GLY A 285 8.38 -2.82 -11.41
N TYR A 286 7.91 -4.04 -11.70
CA TYR A 286 8.53 -5.29 -11.26
C TYR A 286 10.05 -5.35 -11.52
N ARG A 287 10.52 -4.86 -12.68
CA ARG A 287 11.96 -4.89 -13.02
C ARG A 287 12.77 -4.00 -12.09
N GLY A 288 12.21 -2.87 -11.69
CA GLY A 288 12.80 -1.98 -10.69
C GLY A 288 12.88 -2.67 -9.33
N ASN A 289 11.82 -3.37 -8.94
CA ASN A 289 11.81 -4.12 -7.69
C ASN A 289 12.84 -5.27 -7.67
N LEU A 290 12.89 -6.08 -8.73
CA LEU A 290 13.88 -7.14 -8.90
C LEU A 290 15.33 -6.58 -8.83
N PHE A 291 15.57 -5.42 -9.42
CA PHE A 291 16.87 -4.75 -9.35
C PHE A 291 17.24 -4.35 -7.92
N LEU A 292 16.30 -3.84 -7.11
CA LEU A 292 16.54 -3.51 -5.70
C LEU A 292 16.91 -4.75 -4.89
N HIS A 293 16.20 -5.85 -5.09
CA HIS A 293 16.50 -7.14 -4.47
C HIS A 293 17.90 -7.66 -4.86
N LEU A 294 18.22 -7.65 -6.16
CA LEU A 294 19.55 -8.01 -6.67
C LEU A 294 20.68 -7.14 -6.10
N LEU A 295 20.44 -5.83 -5.99
CA LEU A 295 21.40 -4.89 -5.40
C LEU A 295 21.67 -5.24 -3.93
N MET A 296 20.62 -5.52 -3.15
CA MET A 296 20.76 -5.91 -1.75
C MET A 296 21.46 -7.26 -1.58
N VAL A 297 21.14 -8.25 -2.42
CA VAL A 297 21.88 -9.52 -2.49
C VAL A 297 23.37 -9.26 -2.72
N GLY A 298 23.71 -8.39 -3.67
CA GLY A 298 25.09 -8.02 -3.96
C GLY A 298 25.79 -7.35 -2.77
N ILE A 299 25.10 -6.43 -2.09
CA ILE A 299 25.62 -5.76 -0.87
C ILE A 299 25.89 -6.79 0.24
N PHE A 300 24.98 -7.75 0.45
CA PHE A 300 25.15 -8.82 1.42
C PHE A 300 26.28 -9.79 1.04
N ALA A 301 26.43 -10.13 -0.24
CA ALA A 301 27.54 -10.93 -0.73
C ALA A 301 28.89 -10.21 -0.50
N VAL A 302 28.98 -8.92 -0.78
CA VAL A 302 30.20 -8.13 -0.50
C VAL A 302 30.49 -8.07 0.99
N TYR A 303 29.47 -7.87 1.84
CA TYR A 303 29.64 -7.88 3.30
C TYR A 303 30.13 -9.22 3.82
N THR A 304 29.56 -10.33 3.36
CA THR A 304 29.99 -11.67 3.77
C THR A 304 31.42 -11.98 3.34
N LEU A 305 31.85 -11.53 2.16
CA LEU A 305 33.24 -11.63 1.69
C LEU A 305 34.18 -10.74 2.51
N TRP A 306 33.80 -9.49 2.79
CA TRP A 306 34.58 -8.57 3.62
C TRP A 306 34.79 -9.11 5.04
N ARG A 307 33.71 -9.60 5.66
CA ARG A 307 33.77 -10.26 6.97
C ARG A 307 34.36 -11.65 6.87
N LYS A 308 34.44 -12.25 5.68
CA LYS A 308 34.91 -13.61 5.35
C LYS A 308 34.03 -14.75 5.93
N VAL A 309 32.76 -14.50 6.22
CA VAL A 309 31.87 -15.44 6.95
C VAL A 309 31.19 -16.50 6.07
N GLY A 310 31.42 -16.46 4.76
CA GLY A 310 30.83 -17.40 3.79
C GLY A 310 29.63 -16.81 3.04
N LEU A 311 29.48 -17.12 1.75
CA LEU A 311 28.33 -16.68 0.95
C LEU A 311 27.03 -17.42 1.31
N LYS A 312 27.11 -18.55 2.03
CA LYS A 312 25.93 -19.34 2.45
C LYS A 312 24.87 -18.51 3.19
N TRP A 313 25.27 -17.44 3.86
CA TRP A 313 24.36 -16.59 4.63
C TRP A 313 23.46 -15.72 3.75
N VAL A 314 23.76 -15.60 2.44
CA VAL A 314 22.98 -14.83 1.45
C VAL A 314 22.04 -15.73 0.64
N ILE A 315 22.07 -17.05 0.86
CA ILE A 315 21.23 -18.02 0.13
C ILE A 315 19.73 -17.66 0.18
N PRO A 316 19.14 -17.25 1.32
CA PRO A 316 17.70 -16.95 1.36
C PRO A 316 17.30 -15.84 0.37
N ALA A 317 18.06 -14.74 0.33
CA ALA A 317 17.83 -13.64 -0.60
C ALA A 317 18.07 -14.05 -2.06
N PHE A 318 19.06 -14.90 -2.33
CA PHE A 318 19.28 -15.44 -3.67
C PHE A 318 18.12 -16.33 -4.14
N LEU A 319 17.60 -17.20 -3.27
CA LEU A 319 16.48 -18.07 -3.57
C LEU A 319 15.19 -17.28 -3.82
N GLU A 320 14.96 -16.21 -3.07
CA GLU A 320 13.87 -15.27 -3.29
C GLU A 320 13.96 -14.63 -4.69
N VAL A 321 15.12 -14.08 -5.06
CA VAL A 321 15.34 -13.52 -6.40
C VAL A 321 15.16 -14.56 -7.50
N ALA A 322 15.66 -15.78 -7.29
CA ALA A 322 15.51 -16.86 -8.26
C ALA A 322 14.04 -17.28 -8.42
N PHE A 323 13.29 -17.33 -7.31
CA PHE A 323 11.86 -17.62 -7.31
C PHE A 323 11.06 -16.51 -8.01
N LEU A 324 11.33 -15.24 -7.67
CA LEU A 324 10.77 -14.05 -8.32
C LEU A 324 10.97 -14.08 -9.83
N PHE A 325 12.19 -14.39 -10.26
CA PHE A 325 12.53 -14.47 -11.67
C PHE A 325 11.81 -15.62 -12.36
N ALA A 326 11.76 -16.79 -11.72
CA ALA A 326 11.09 -17.97 -12.28
C ALA A 326 9.58 -17.77 -12.44
N MET A 327 8.89 -17.25 -11.43
CA MET A 327 7.46 -16.96 -11.50
C MET A 327 7.16 -15.98 -12.64
N VAL A 328 7.74 -14.79 -12.60
CA VAL A 328 7.34 -13.73 -13.55
C VAL A 328 7.87 -13.99 -14.96
N SER A 329 9.06 -14.58 -15.12
CA SER A 329 9.69 -14.73 -16.44
C SER A 329 9.47 -16.08 -17.11
N ILE A 330 9.03 -17.11 -16.37
CA ILE A 330 8.85 -18.47 -16.91
C ILE A 330 7.38 -18.88 -16.93
N THR A 331 6.59 -18.54 -15.89
CA THR A 331 5.17 -18.91 -15.84
C THR A 331 4.23 -17.84 -16.39
N ASP A 332 4.75 -16.65 -16.71
CA ASP A 332 3.96 -15.47 -17.14
C ASP A 332 2.89 -15.08 -16.11
N ASP A 333 3.10 -15.48 -14.85
CA ASP A 333 2.22 -15.12 -13.75
C ASP A 333 2.42 -13.65 -13.40
N ALA A 334 1.30 -12.98 -13.14
CA ALA A 334 1.23 -11.69 -12.50
C ALA A 334 2.16 -11.60 -11.28
N TYR A 335 2.94 -10.54 -11.20
CA TYR A 335 3.74 -10.28 -10.00
C TYR A 335 2.85 -9.80 -8.86
N VAL A 336 2.43 -10.73 -8.00
CA VAL A 336 1.73 -10.43 -6.74
C VAL A 336 2.69 -10.63 -5.56
N PRO A 337 3.07 -9.57 -4.84
CA PRO A 337 3.94 -9.66 -3.69
C PRO A 337 3.28 -10.39 -2.49
N HIS A 338 3.45 -11.70 -2.41
CA HIS A 338 3.10 -12.49 -1.24
C HIS A 338 4.10 -12.28 -0.09
N LEU A 339 3.61 -11.69 1.00
CA LEU A 339 4.36 -11.42 2.24
C LEU A 339 5.03 -12.67 2.85
N THR A 340 4.54 -13.88 2.52
CA THR A 340 5.10 -15.17 2.94
C THR A 340 6.18 -15.73 2.01
N ALA A 341 6.27 -15.25 0.77
CA ALA A 341 7.28 -15.64 -0.21
C ALA A 341 8.44 -14.64 -0.31
N PHE A 342 8.24 -13.39 0.11
CA PHE A 342 9.17 -12.26 -0.09
C PHE A 342 9.77 -11.71 1.21
N MET A 343 10.41 -12.58 2.00
CA MET A 343 11.19 -12.16 3.18
C MET A 343 12.67 -12.59 3.10
N GLY A 344 13.16 -12.94 1.91
CA GLY A 344 14.50 -13.49 1.74
C GLY A 344 15.60 -12.50 2.13
N LEU A 345 15.43 -11.20 1.84
CA LEU A 345 16.34 -10.15 2.31
C LEU A 345 16.31 -10.01 3.83
N THR A 346 15.12 -9.97 4.45
CA THR A 346 14.96 -9.88 5.91
C THR A 346 15.59 -11.10 6.62
N ILE A 347 15.34 -12.31 6.12
CA ILE A 347 15.93 -13.54 6.66
C ILE A 347 17.45 -13.50 6.50
N THR A 348 17.96 -13.10 5.33
CA THR A 348 19.40 -12.93 5.09
C THR A 348 20.01 -11.93 6.05
N TRP A 349 19.37 -10.78 6.27
CA TRP A 349 19.84 -9.78 7.22
C TRP A 349 19.91 -10.33 8.66
N LEU A 350 18.88 -11.06 9.12
CA LEU A 350 18.90 -11.74 10.42
C LEU A 350 20.05 -12.75 10.54
N CYS A 351 20.29 -13.52 9.47
CA CYS A 351 21.41 -14.44 9.35
C CYS A 351 22.77 -13.71 9.47
N LEU A 352 22.94 -12.56 8.83
CA LEU A 352 24.15 -11.75 8.91
C LEU A 352 24.36 -11.13 10.28
N LEU A 353 23.28 -10.61 10.90
CA LEU A 353 23.31 -10.11 12.27
C LEU A 353 23.75 -11.19 13.25
N TRP A 354 23.27 -12.42 13.05
CA TRP A 354 23.69 -13.59 13.82
C TRP A 354 25.15 -13.94 13.58
N ALA A 355 25.57 -14.04 12.31
CA ALA A 355 26.93 -14.39 11.89
C ALA A 355 28.00 -13.38 12.37
N ALA A 356 27.65 -12.10 12.53
CA ALA A 356 28.53 -11.07 13.09
C ALA A 356 28.97 -11.34 14.55
N GLY A 357 28.31 -12.28 15.23
CA GLY A 357 28.66 -12.76 16.56
C GLY A 357 29.47 -14.06 16.59
N TYR A 358 29.68 -14.75 15.47
CA TYR A 358 30.41 -16.02 15.45
C TYR A 358 31.93 -15.81 15.46
N GLU A 359 32.59 -16.57 16.34
CA GLU A 359 34.03 -16.72 16.32
C GLU A 359 34.41 -17.79 15.29
N ARG A 360 35.32 -17.46 14.37
CA ARG A 360 35.75 -18.42 13.34
C ARG A 360 36.59 -19.53 13.95
N ILE A 361 36.22 -20.77 13.66
CA ILE A 361 37.13 -21.90 13.80
C ILE A 361 38.00 -21.94 12.53
N PRO A 362 39.34 -21.78 12.62
CA PRO A 362 40.19 -21.80 11.43
C PRO A 362 40.18 -23.19 10.78
N ALA A 363 39.88 -23.24 9.48
CA ALA A 363 39.96 -24.48 8.71
C ALA A 363 41.41 -24.95 8.56
N LYS A 364 41.67 -26.23 8.85
CA LYS A 364 43.01 -26.81 8.92
C LYS A 364 43.64 -27.13 7.55
N SER A 365 42.87 -27.18 6.46
CA SER A 365 43.38 -27.55 5.11
C SER A 365 43.13 -26.44 4.08
N LYS A 366 43.89 -26.43 2.97
CA LYS A 366 43.69 -25.49 1.85
C LYS A 366 42.29 -25.65 1.21
N LEU A 367 41.86 -26.89 1.02
CA LEU A 367 40.51 -27.19 0.53
C LEU A 367 39.46 -26.75 1.55
N GLY A 368 39.70 -27.02 2.84
CA GLY A 368 38.82 -26.61 3.94
C GLY A 368 38.74 -25.09 4.09
N LYS A 369 39.81 -24.35 3.78
CA LYS A 369 39.79 -22.88 3.72
C LYS A 369 38.90 -22.38 2.57
N LEU A 370 39.09 -22.92 1.37
CA LEU A 370 38.25 -22.58 0.22
C LEU A 370 36.77 -22.91 0.53
N PHE A 371 36.47 -24.12 0.99
CA PHE A 371 35.11 -24.50 1.36
C PHE A 371 34.57 -23.67 2.52
N SER A 372 35.35 -23.29 3.53
CA SER A 372 34.88 -22.43 4.63
C SER A 372 34.65 -20.97 4.24
N GLU A 373 35.21 -20.53 3.11
CA GLU A 373 34.99 -19.19 2.55
C GLU A 373 33.73 -19.13 1.66
N PHE A 374 33.24 -20.28 1.18
CA PHE A 374 32.00 -20.38 0.39
C PHE A 374 30.82 -20.97 1.19
N ILE A 375 31.10 -21.92 2.08
CA ILE A 375 30.21 -22.53 3.07
C ILE A 375 30.52 -21.87 4.40
#